data_AF-A0A7S0XXJ6-F1
#
_entry.id   AF-A0A7S0XXJ6-F1
#
_cell.length_a   1.000
_cell.length_b   1.000
_cell.length_c   1.000
_cell.angle_alpha   90.00
_cell.angle_beta   90.00
_cell.angle_gamma   90.00
#
_symmetry.space_group_name_H-M   'P 1'
#
loop_
_entity.id
_entity.type
_entity.pdbx_description
1 polymer ?
#
loop_
_entity_poly.entity_id
_entity_poly.type
_entity_poly.pdbx_seq_one_letter_code
_entity_poly.pdbx_strand_id
1 'polypeptide(L)'
;ESKLKEFAPPAEVELTVAKNIDEIAVGTPARVEFENTFKGDVAAATGIPEFRINITSIRPGSVVVVFVILPDPNSITTSTPAQVASVIAAQAADPTSALLTGSVTSAVTGVSVAASVLEAAAQATGTIITTSTQPDYFTKSEPADYTLPNMERCLSRCRRLCETGNEVPSIDGYPVLAIERPRVCKTQCMAHCGFGRPIVRQVFA
;
A
#
# COMPACT_ATOMS: atom_id res chain seq x y z
N GLU A 1 -12.60 33.41 1.62
CA GLU A 1 -13.06 32.29 2.47
C GLU A 1 -12.09 31.14 2.31
N SER A 2 -11.29 30.86 3.34
CA SER A 2 -10.25 29.85 3.29
C SER A 2 -10.88 28.46 3.40
N LYS A 3 -10.94 27.72 2.29
CA LYS A 3 -11.19 26.27 2.34
C LYS A 3 -10.02 25.63 3.09
N LEU A 4 -10.19 25.39 4.39
CA LEU A 4 -9.30 24.52 5.15
C LEU A 4 -9.21 23.20 4.39
N LYS A 5 -8.00 22.82 4.00
CA LYS A 5 -7.69 21.55 3.36
C LYS A 5 -8.06 20.46 4.37
N GLU A 6 -9.22 19.83 4.21
CA GLU A 6 -9.71 18.82 5.15
C GLU A 6 -8.85 17.57 4.97
N PHE A 7 -7.92 17.36 5.90
CA PHE A 7 -7.08 16.17 5.94
C PHE A 7 -7.90 15.00 6.51
N ALA A 8 -7.71 13.82 5.93
CA ALA A 8 -8.36 12.61 6.43
C ALA A 8 -8.04 12.39 7.93
N PRO A 9 -9.01 11.91 8.73
CA PRO A 9 -8.80 11.72 10.15
C PRO A 9 -7.68 10.70 10.42
N PRO A 10 -6.95 10.83 11.54
CA PRO A 10 -5.96 9.83 11.95
C PRO A 10 -6.60 8.44 12.11
N ALA A 11 -5.83 7.40 11.85
CA ALA A 11 -6.26 6.01 12.01
C ALA A 11 -5.46 5.33 13.13
N GLU A 12 -6.15 4.76 14.11
CA GLU A 12 -5.52 3.98 15.18
C GLU A 12 -5.34 2.52 14.77
N VAL A 13 -4.20 1.94 15.14
CA VAL A 13 -3.83 0.55 14.88
C VAL A 13 -3.19 -0.03 16.13
N GLU A 14 -3.53 -1.28 16.44
CA GLU A 14 -2.89 -2.05 17.51
C GLU A 14 -2.14 -3.25 16.90
N LEU A 15 -0.86 -3.38 17.21
CA LEU A 15 -0.04 -4.54 16.86
C LEU A 15 0.43 -5.25 18.13
N THR A 16 0.24 -6.57 18.15
CA THR A 16 0.73 -7.44 19.24
C THR A 16 2.02 -8.09 18.79
N VAL A 17 3.10 -7.83 19.51
CA VAL A 17 4.43 -8.39 19.27
C VAL A 17 4.74 -9.42 20.35
N ALA A 18 5.15 -10.62 19.93
CA ALA A 18 5.61 -11.71 20.79
C ALA A 18 7.01 -11.39 21.35
N LYS A 19 7.05 -10.41 22.26
CA LYS A 19 8.24 -10.01 23.02
C LYS A 19 7.88 -9.84 24.50
N ASN A 20 8.87 -9.92 25.37
CA ASN A 20 8.66 -9.61 26.79
C ASN A 20 8.74 -8.08 27.02
N ILE A 21 7.76 -7.53 27.75
CA ILE A 21 7.68 -6.11 28.08
C ILE A 21 8.83 -5.66 29.00
N ASP A 22 9.37 -6.59 29.79
CA ASP A 22 10.49 -6.31 30.72
C ASP A 22 11.78 -5.90 29.97
N GLU A 23 11.91 -6.30 28.71
CA GLU A 23 13.04 -5.92 27.84
C GLU A 23 12.92 -4.48 27.28
N ILE A 24 11.75 -3.84 27.41
CA ILE A 24 11.45 -2.50 26.88
C ILE A 24 10.79 -1.61 27.95
N ALA A 25 11.31 -1.69 29.17
CA ALA A 25 10.80 -0.93 30.30
C ALA A 25 10.78 0.59 30.02
N VAL A 26 9.79 1.28 30.59
CA VAL A 26 9.58 2.72 30.40
C VAL A 26 10.83 3.50 30.80
N GLY A 27 11.24 4.46 29.96
CA GLY A 27 12.38 5.34 30.23
C GLY A 27 13.75 4.71 30.00
N THR A 28 13.82 3.46 29.53
CA THR A 28 15.10 2.83 29.17
C THR A 28 15.53 3.17 27.74
N PRO A 29 16.86 3.17 27.44
CA PRO A 29 17.35 3.29 26.07
C PRO A 29 16.79 2.20 25.13
N ALA A 30 16.60 0.98 25.66
CA ALA A 30 16.05 -0.15 24.92
C ALA A 30 14.63 0.12 24.41
N ARG A 31 13.81 0.87 25.18
CA ARG A 31 12.48 1.28 24.73
C ARG A 31 12.53 2.30 23.61
N VAL A 32 13.43 3.28 23.68
CA VAL A 32 13.59 4.29 22.61
C VAL A 32 14.07 3.63 21.32
N GLU A 33 15.02 2.70 21.42
CA GLU A 33 15.49 1.90 20.28
C GLU A 33 14.33 1.07 19.69
N PHE A 34 13.57 0.38 20.54
CA PHE A 34 12.38 -0.36 20.10
C PHE A 34 11.37 0.52 19.37
N GLU A 35 11.01 1.68 19.94
CA GLU A 35 10.05 2.60 19.34
C GLU A 35 10.54 3.13 17.98
N ASN A 36 11.82 3.45 17.86
CA ASN A 36 12.42 3.91 16.59
C ASN A 36 12.47 2.78 15.55
N THR A 37 12.94 1.60 15.92
CA THR A 37 12.97 0.44 15.02
C THR A 37 11.58 0.01 14.59
N PHE A 38 10.60 0.06 15.50
CA PHE A 38 9.20 -0.23 15.19
C PHE A 38 8.64 0.75 14.17
N LYS A 39 8.87 2.06 14.35
CA LYS A 39 8.46 3.07 13.38
C LYS A 39 9.13 2.85 12.02
N GLY A 40 10.42 2.55 12.01
CA GLY A 40 11.17 2.26 10.78
C GLY A 40 10.65 1.04 10.04
N ASP A 41 10.38 -0.05 10.74
CA ASP A 41 9.77 -1.26 10.18
C ASP A 41 8.39 -0.96 9.55
N VAL A 42 7.50 -0.29 10.30
CA VAL A 42 6.15 0.04 9.82
C VAL A 42 6.22 1.03 8.65
N ALA A 43 7.11 2.01 8.69
CA ALA A 43 7.35 2.96 7.62
C ALA A 43 7.85 2.26 6.35
N ALA A 44 8.84 1.37 6.47
CA ALA A 44 9.37 0.59 5.36
C ALA A 44 8.31 -0.33 4.77
N ALA A 45 7.52 -1.00 5.61
CA ALA A 45 6.46 -1.90 5.18
C ALA A 45 5.34 -1.16 4.43
N THR A 46 4.93 0.02 4.92
CA THR A 46 3.78 0.76 4.38
C THR A 46 4.15 1.81 3.33
N GLY A 47 5.44 2.14 3.21
CA GLY A 47 5.95 3.17 2.30
C GLY A 47 5.60 4.60 2.72
N ILE A 48 5.22 4.83 3.98
CA ILE A 48 4.98 6.17 4.52
C ILE A 48 6.19 6.68 5.31
N PRO A 49 6.39 7.99 5.42
CA PRO A 49 7.44 8.54 6.26
C PRO A 49 7.13 8.34 7.75
N GLU A 50 8.17 8.07 8.55
CA GLU A 50 8.07 7.76 9.99
C GLU A 50 7.36 8.84 10.81
N PHE A 51 7.44 10.11 10.40
CA PHE A 51 6.76 11.21 11.10
C PHE A 51 5.23 11.06 11.12
N ARG A 52 4.67 10.23 10.23
CA ARG A 52 3.24 9.91 10.21
C ARG A 52 2.86 8.82 11.21
N ILE A 53 3.81 8.18 11.86
CA ILE A 53 3.57 7.08 12.80
C ILE A 53 3.82 7.60 14.22
N ASN A 54 2.75 7.75 15.00
CA ASN A 54 2.84 8.21 16.38
C ASN A 54 2.40 7.10 17.34
N ILE A 55 3.36 6.52 18.08
CA ILE A 55 3.09 5.51 19.10
C ILE A 55 2.44 6.19 20.30
N THR A 56 1.22 5.77 20.64
CA THR A 56 0.44 6.35 21.75
C THR A 56 0.59 5.53 23.02
N SER A 57 0.77 4.21 22.91
CA SER A 57 0.87 3.34 24.08
C SER A 57 1.64 2.05 23.76
N ILE A 58 2.32 1.51 24.76
CA ILE A 58 2.88 0.16 24.74
C ILE A 58 2.45 -0.52 26.03
N ARG A 59 1.71 -1.64 25.93
CA ARG A 59 1.07 -2.32 27.05
C ARG A 59 1.67 -3.72 27.32
N PRO A 60 1.66 -4.19 28.59
CA PRO A 60 2.10 -5.54 28.96
C PRO A 60 1.05 -6.62 28.61
N GLY A 61 1.51 -7.86 28.38
CA GLY A 61 0.67 -9.03 28.04
C GLY A 61 0.89 -9.59 26.63
N SER A 62 2.17 -9.80 26.24
CA SER A 62 2.69 -9.57 24.88
C SER A 62 2.76 -8.07 24.59
N VAL A 63 3.83 -7.61 23.93
CA VAL A 63 4.05 -6.18 23.71
C VAL A 63 3.00 -5.68 22.73
N VAL A 64 1.93 -5.06 23.25
CA VAL A 64 0.88 -4.45 22.43
C VAL A 64 1.26 -3.00 22.18
N VAL A 65 1.59 -2.68 20.93
CA VAL A 65 1.91 -1.32 20.48
C VAL A 65 0.66 -0.70 19.87
N VAL A 66 0.13 0.32 20.54
CA VAL A 66 -0.96 1.16 20.04
C VAL A 66 -0.34 2.40 19.41
N PHE A 67 -0.68 2.68 18.16
CA PHE A 67 -0.18 3.84 17.44
C PHE A 67 -1.23 4.43 16.51
N VAL A 68 -1.06 5.70 16.18
CA VAL A 68 -1.91 6.41 15.24
C VAL A 68 -1.12 6.78 14.00
N ILE A 69 -1.76 6.60 12.85
CA ILE A 69 -1.27 7.05 11.55
C ILE A 69 -1.85 8.44 11.31
N LEU A 70 -0.98 9.42 11.14
CA LEU A 70 -1.34 10.80 10.85
C LEU A 70 -1.50 11.01 9.34
N PRO A 71 -2.33 11.96 8.90
CA PRO A 71 -2.34 12.38 7.51
C PRO A 71 -1.01 13.05 7.13
N ASP A 72 -0.68 13.06 5.85
CA ASP A 72 0.46 13.83 5.36
C ASP A 72 0.06 15.32 5.32
N PRO A 73 0.70 16.21 6.10
CA PRO A 73 0.35 17.62 6.13
C PRO A 73 0.67 18.33 4.81
N ASN A 74 1.55 17.76 3.99
CA ASN A 74 2.03 18.36 2.76
C ASN A 74 1.29 17.83 1.52
N SER A 75 0.62 16.67 1.61
CA SER A 75 -0.02 16.02 0.47
C SER A 75 -1.40 15.45 0.78
N ILE A 76 -2.34 15.66 -0.13
CA ILE A 76 -3.69 15.03 -0.11
C ILE A 76 -3.82 13.90 -1.11
N THR A 77 -2.77 13.64 -1.91
CA THR A 77 -2.73 12.57 -2.89
C THR A 77 -1.97 11.34 -2.39
N THR A 78 -1.31 11.45 -1.23
CA THR A 78 -0.69 10.33 -0.55
C THR A 78 -1.75 9.49 0.16
N SER A 79 -1.43 8.22 0.42
CA SER A 79 -2.33 7.29 1.09
C SER A 79 -2.89 7.89 2.37
N THR A 80 -4.21 7.89 2.50
CA THR A 80 -4.91 8.32 3.71
C THR A 80 -4.54 7.43 4.89
N PRO A 81 -4.65 7.92 6.14
CA PRO A 81 -4.41 7.09 7.32
C PRO A 81 -5.19 5.77 7.32
N ALA A 82 -6.45 5.80 6.87
CA ALA A 82 -7.28 4.61 6.76
C ALA A 82 -6.74 3.59 5.74
N GLN A 83 -6.31 4.05 4.56
CA GLN A 83 -5.67 3.19 3.57
C GLN A 83 -4.39 2.55 4.10
N VAL A 84 -3.56 3.31 4.81
CA VAL A 84 -2.35 2.77 5.45
C VAL A 84 -2.72 1.72 6.50
N ALA A 85 -3.71 1.98 7.34
CA ALA A 85 -4.17 1.02 8.35
C ALA A 85 -4.65 -0.29 7.72
N SER A 86 -5.39 -0.24 6.60
CA SER A 86 -5.79 -1.43 5.85
C SER A 86 -4.61 -2.22 5.28
N VAL A 87 -3.55 -1.52 4.85
CA VAL A 87 -2.32 -2.15 4.37
C VAL A 87 -1.59 -2.87 5.50
N ILE A 88 -1.52 -2.27 6.70
CA ILE A 88 -0.92 -2.91 7.87
C ILE A 88 -1.70 -4.18 8.23
N ALA A 89 -3.03 -4.12 8.23
CA ALA A 89 -3.88 -5.29 8.49
C ALA A 89 -3.64 -6.41 7.45
N ALA A 90 -3.53 -6.05 6.16
CA ALA A 90 -3.26 -7.01 5.10
C ALA A 90 -1.85 -7.64 5.23
N GLN A 91 -0.82 -6.84 5.52
CA GLN A 91 0.54 -7.34 5.68
C GLN A 91 0.69 -8.23 6.92
N ALA A 92 0.05 -7.89 8.03
CA ALA A 92 0.05 -8.75 9.22
C ALA A 92 -0.66 -10.10 8.99
N ALA A 93 -1.48 -10.23 7.94
CA ALA A 93 -2.09 -11.49 7.53
C ALA A 93 -1.21 -12.31 6.55
N ASP A 94 -0.15 -11.71 5.98
CA ASP A 94 0.78 -12.37 5.05
C ASP A 94 2.15 -12.60 5.74
N PRO A 95 2.51 -13.86 6.06
CA PRO A 95 3.79 -14.22 6.70
C PRO A 95 5.04 -13.79 5.93
N THR A 96 4.93 -13.51 4.63
CA THR A 96 6.04 -13.11 3.76
C THR A 96 6.10 -11.60 3.53
N SER A 97 5.21 -10.84 4.16
CA SER A 97 5.13 -9.39 4.00
C SER A 97 6.34 -8.66 4.55
N ALA A 98 6.58 -7.45 4.04
CA ALA A 98 7.65 -6.58 4.54
C ALA A 98 7.49 -6.32 6.05
N LEU A 99 6.25 -6.14 6.53
CA LEU A 99 5.94 -5.99 7.96
C LEU A 99 6.40 -7.19 8.78
N LEU A 100 6.11 -8.43 8.36
CA LEU A 100 6.51 -9.63 9.11
C LEU A 100 7.97 -10.06 8.87
N THR A 101 8.70 -9.32 8.04
CA THR A 101 10.16 -9.48 7.86
C THR A 101 10.98 -8.37 8.53
N GLY A 102 10.33 -7.43 9.22
CA GLY A 102 10.99 -6.32 9.90
C GLY A 102 11.78 -6.74 11.15
N SER A 103 12.64 -5.85 11.64
CA SER A 103 13.58 -6.15 12.72
C SER A 103 12.90 -6.43 14.06
N VAL A 104 11.83 -5.69 14.39
CA VAL A 104 11.01 -5.90 15.60
C VAL A 104 9.60 -6.38 15.28
N THR A 105 9.12 -6.09 14.07
CA THR A 105 7.77 -6.44 13.60
C THR A 105 7.66 -7.88 13.08
N SER A 106 8.77 -8.59 12.86
CA SER A 106 8.77 -10.02 12.53
C SER A 106 8.16 -10.92 13.60
N ALA A 107 8.12 -10.45 14.85
CA ALA A 107 7.47 -11.15 15.96
C ALA A 107 6.00 -10.75 16.14
N VAL A 108 5.38 -10.01 15.21
CA VAL A 108 3.96 -9.68 15.28
C VAL A 108 3.11 -10.94 15.20
N THR A 109 2.22 -11.12 16.17
CA THR A 109 1.28 -12.26 16.26
C THR A 109 -0.18 -11.85 16.16
N GLY A 110 -0.46 -10.55 16.20
CA GLY A 110 -1.82 -10.03 16.10
C GLY A 110 -1.86 -8.60 15.61
N VAL A 111 -2.92 -8.29 14.86
CA VAL A 111 -3.27 -6.95 14.41
C VAL A 111 -4.72 -6.68 14.74
N SER A 112 -5.02 -5.48 15.21
CA SER A 112 -6.38 -4.98 15.43
C SER A 112 -6.50 -3.59 14.82
N VAL A 113 -7.48 -3.43 13.95
CA VAL A 113 -7.85 -2.17 13.31
C VAL A 113 -9.37 -2.05 13.42
N ALA A 114 -9.87 -0.88 13.83
CA ALA A 114 -11.31 -0.66 13.96
C ALA A 114 -12.02 -0.85 12.61
N ALA A 115 -13.18 -1.51 12.61
CA ALA A 115 -13.98 -1.74 11.40
C ALA A 115 -14.29 -0.43 10.65
N SER A 116 -14.58 0.64 11.38
CA SER A 116 -14.83 1.98 10.82
C SER A 116 -13.61 2.55 10.06
N VAL A 117 -12.39 2.17 10.44
CA VAL A 117 -11.16 2.55 9.72
C VAL A 117 -11.04 1.76 8.43
N LEU A 118 -11.38 0.47 8.43
CA LEU A 118 -11.38 -0.36 7.22
C LEU A 118 -12.49 0.09 6.23
N GLU A 119 -13.65 0.47 6.75
CA GLU A 119 -14.74 1.07 5.96
C GLU A 119 -14.31 2.43 5.38
N ALA A 120 -13.67 3.27 6.19
CA ALA A 120 -13.10 4.54 5.72
C ALA A 120 -12.02 4.33 4.66
N ALA A 121 -11.22 3.27 4.76
CA ALA A 121 -10.23 2.91 3.73
C ALA A 121 -10.90 2.54 2.41
N ALA A 122 -11.97 1.73 2.47
CA ALA A 122 -12.76 1.37 1.29
C ALA A 122 -13.41 2.59 0.64
N GLN A 123 -13.91 3.56 1.43
CA GLN A 123 -14.52 4.80 0.96
C GLN A 123 -13.50 5.85 0.46
N ALA A 124 -12.29 5.86 1.02
CA ALA A 124 -11.19 6.75 0.60
C ALA A 124 -10.55 6.32 -0.73
N THR A 125 -10.87 5.12 -1.20
CA THR A 125 -10.51 4.67 -2.54
C THR A 125 -11.57 5.22 -3.50
N GLY A 126 -11.19 6.15 -4.38
CA GLY A 126 -12.02 6.49 -5.53
C GLY A 126 -12.45 5.20 -6.23
N THR A 127 -13.77 5.05 -6.38
CA THR A 127 -14.50 3.90 -6.94
C THR A 127 -13.69 2.62 -7.06
N ILE A 128 -13.83 1.72 -6.07
CA ILE A 128 -13.48 0.32 -6.25
C ILE A 128 -14.32 -0.21 -7.42
N ILE A 129 -13.71 -0.41 -8.59
CA ILE A 129 -14.34 -1.16 -9.67
C ILE A 129 -14.34 -2.62 -9.22
N THR A 130 -15.50 -3.06 -8.77
CA THR A 130 -15.83 -4.47 -8.52
C THR A 130 -15.72 -5.24 -9.85
N THR A 131 -14.60 -5.95 -10.02
CA THR A 131 -14.42 -7.23 -10.75
C THR A 131 -15.20 -7.52 -12.04
N SER A 132 -15.66 -6.52 -12.80
CA SER A 132 -16.33 -6.74 -14.09
C SER A 132 -16.14 -5.63 -15.13
N THR A 133 -15.58 -4.47 -14.76
CA THR A 133 -15.27 -3.41 -15.73
C THR A 133 -13.76 -3.33 -15.90
N GLN A 134 -13.30 -3.52 -17.13
CA GLN A 134 -11.90 -3.38 -17.50
C GLN A 134 -11.37 -1.98 -17.11
N PRO A 135 -10.17 -1.88 -16.51
CA PRO A 135 -9.59 -0.59 -16.12
C PRO A 135 -9.52 0.43 -17.25
N ASP A 136 -9.73 1.70 -16.90
CA ASP A 136 -9.75 2.83 -17.82
C ASP A 136 -8.39 3.02 -18.51
N TYR A 137 -7.31 2.73 -17.79
CA TYR A 137 -5.96 2.79 -18.37
C TYR A 137 -5.71 1.69 -19.40
N PHE A 138 -6.50 0.61 -19.44
CA PHE A 138 -6.45 -0.38 -20.53
C PHE A 138 -7.32 0.03 -21.71
N THR A 139 -8.57 0.42 -21.48
CA THR A 139 -9.49 0.82 -22.55
C THR A 139 -8.96 2.04 -23.32
N LYS A 140 -8.23 2.94 -22.64
CA LYS A 140 -7.60 4.12 -23.25
C LYS A 140 -6.24 3.84 -23.87
N SER A 141 -5.73 2.60 -23.83
CA SER A 141 -4.39 2.26 -24.31
C SER A 141 -4.34 1.11 -25.30
N GLU A 142 -5.39 0.81 -26.04
CA GLU A 142 -5.40 -0.34 -26.95
C GLU A 142 -4.41 -0.17 -28.14
N PRO A 143 -3.64 -1.22 -28.48
CA PRO A 143 -2.75 -1.17 -29.64
C PRO A 143 -3.57 -1.25 -30.94
N ALA A 144 -3.21 -0.44 -31.94
CA ALA A 144 -3.85 -0.49 -33.26
C ALA A 144 -3.64 -1.84 -33.96
N ASP A 145 -2.48 -2.46 -33.74
CA ASP A 145 -2.13 -3.83 -34.13
C ASP A 145 -1.03 -4.37 -33.20
N TYR A 146 -0.69 -5.65 -33.36
CA TYR A 146 0.36 -6.30 -32.57
C TYR A 146 1.74 -6.26 -33.24
N THR A 147 2.03 -5.19 -33.99
CA THR A 147 3.41 -4.91 -34.42
C THR A 147 4.21 -4.32 -33.27
N LEU A 148 5.50 -4.61 -33.21
CA LEU A 148 6.40 -4.11 -32.17
C LEU A 148 6.26 -2.60 -31.90
N PRO A 149 6.27 -1.69 -32.92
CA PRO A 149 6.14 -0.26 -32.66
C PRO A 149 4.77 0.16 -32.10
N ASN A 150 3.70 -0.56 -32.41
CA ASN A 150 2.37 -0.26 -31.86
C ASN A 150 2.20 -0.84 -30.45
N MET A 151 2.78 -2.01 -30.18
CA MET A 151 2.85 -2.58 -28.84
C MET A 151 3.66 -1.68 -27.89
N GLU A 152 4.81 -1.14 -28.32
CA GLU A 152 5.61 -0.19 -27.52
C GLU A 152 4.84 1.11 -27.22
N ARG A 153 4.11 1.63 -28.21
CA ARG A 153 3.26 2.82 -28.04
C ARG A 153 2.13 2.57 -27.05
N CYS A 154 1.46 1.42 -27.16
CA CYS A 154 0.48 0.94 -26.19
C CYS A 154 1.08 0.90 -24.79
N LEU A 155 2.24 0.25 -24.61
CA LEU A 155 2.86 0.04 -23.31
C LEU A 155 3.21 1.36 -22.63
N SER A 156 3.78 2.30 -23.38
CA SER A 156 4.12 3.63 -22.88
C SER A 156 2.87 4.39 -22.42
N ARG A 157 1.80 4.37 -23.23
CA ARG A 157 0.53 5.04 -22.89
C ARG A 157 -0.18 4.39 -21.70
N CYS A 158 -0.28 3.07 -21.69
CA CYS A 158 -0.89 2.28 -20.63
C CYS A 158 -0.19 2.55 -19.30
N ARG A 159 1.16 2.46 -19.27
CA ARG A 159 1.93 2.72 -18.04
C ARG A 159 1.73 4.13 -17.54
N ARG A 160 1.79 5.13 -18.43
CA ARG A 160 1.55 6.52 -18.03
C ARG A 160 0.17 6.68 -17.39
N LEU A 161 -0.88 6.17 -18.02
CA LEU A 161 -2.24 6.27 -17.50
C LEU A 161 -2.44 5.51 -16.20
N CYS A 162 -1.81 4.34 -16.05
CA CYS A 162 -1.86 3.53 -14.82
C CYS A 162 -1.06 4.18 -13.67
N GLU A 163 0.11 4.75 -13.95
CA GLU A 163 0.97 5.36 -12.94
C GLU A 163 0.42 6.71 -12.47
N THR A 164 0.00 7.57 -13.39
CA THR A 164 -0.45 8.95 -13.10
C THR A 164 -1.96 9.12 -13.04
N GLY A 165 -2.74 8.07 -13.32
CA GLY A 165 -4.19 8.11 -13.29
C GLY A 165 -4.76 8.13 -11.87
N ASN A 166 -6.04 8.46 -11.80
CA ASN A 166 -6.81 8.41 -10.55
C ASN A 166 -7.22 6.97 -10.18
N GLU A 167 -7.16 6.04 -11.14
CA GLU A 167 -7.45 4.63 -10.91
C GLU A 167 -6.21 3.93 -10.33
N VAL A 168 -6.39 3.25 -9.20
CA VAL A 168 -5.31 2.50 -8.55
C VAL A 168 -5.35 1.06 -9.06
N PRO A 169 -4.27 0.53 -9.67
CA PRO A 169 -4.25 -0.87 -10.05
C PRO A 169 -4.40 -1.75 -8.81
N SER A 170 -5.03 -2.91 -8.97
CA SER A 170 -5.25 -3.87 -7.88
C SER A 170 -4.62 -5.23 -8.22
N ILE A 171 -4.19 -5.96 -7.18
CA ILE A 171 -3.74 -7.36 -7.24
C ILE A 171 -4.60 -8.13 -6.25
N ASP A 172 -5.24 -9.21 -6.70
CA ASP A 172 -6.12 -10.06 -5.88
C ASP A 172 -7.21 -9.30 -5.12
N GLY A 173 -7.73 -8.22 -5.71
CA GLY A 173 -8.76 -7.35 -5.12
C GLY A 173 -8.23 -6.28 -4.17
N TYR A 174 -6.91 -6.23 -3.95
CA TYR A 174 -6.27 -5.23 -3.08
C TYR A 174 -5.58 -4.12 -3.90
N PRO A 175 -5.75 -2.85 -3.52
CA PRO A 175 -5.10 -1.75 -4.21
C PRO A 175 -3.58 -1.78 -4.04
N VAL A 176 -2.87 -1.54 -5.13
CA VAL A 176 -1.40 -1.58 -5.16
C VAL A 176 -0.81 -0.32 -4.52
N LEU A 177 0.23 -0.51 -3.72
CA LEU A 177 0.99 0.57 -3.08
C LEU A 177 1.61 1.52 -4.11
N ALA A 178 1.79 2.79 -3.74
CA ALA A 178 2.37 3.80 -4.63
C ALA A 178 3.79 3.42 -5.11
N ILE A 179 4.60 2.78 -4.26
CA ILE A 179 5.95 2.31 -4.61
C ILE A 179 5.94 1.11 -5.55
N GLU A 180 4.95 0.23 -5.41
CA GLU A 180 4.76 -0.95 -6.26
C GLU A 180 4.04 -0.61 -7.57
N ARG A 181 3.36 0.53 -7.62
CA ARG A 181 2.55 0.96 -8.78
C ARG A 181 3.34 0.94 -10.08
N PRO A 182 4.57 1.49 -10.20
CA PRO A 182 5.34 1.41 -11.44
C PRO A 182 5.64 -0.03 -11.87
N ARG A 183 5.93 -0.93 -10.91
CA ARG A 183 6.20 -2.34 -11.17
C ARG A 183 4.95 -3.07 -11.65
N VAL A 184 3.82 -2.89 -10.94
CA VAL A 184 2.56 -3.54 -11.28
C VAL A 184 1.98 -3.00 -12.60
N CYS A 185 2.00 -1.68 -12.80
CA CYS A 185 1.60 -1.06 -14.05
C CYS A 185 2.43 -1.60 -15.22
N LYS A 186 3.75 -1.74 -15.05
CA LYS A 186 4.60 -2.35 -16.09
C LYS A 186 4.15 -3.78 -16.41
N THR A 187 4.01 -4.65 -15.41
CA THR A 187 3.62 -6.06 -15.63
C THR A 187 2.25 -6.19 -16.29
N GLN A 188 1.26 -5.49 -15.75
CA GLN A 188 -0.11 -5.53 -16.26
C GLN A 188 -0.22 -4.94 -17.68
N CYS A 189 0.43 -3.80 -17.93
CA CYS A 189 0.44 -3.18 -19.26
C CYS A 189 1.23 -3.99 -20.30
N MET A 190 2.30 -4.68 -19.91
CA MET A 190 3.01 -5.59 -20.84
C MET A 190 2.11 -6.73 -21.31
N ALA A 191 1.35 -7.33 -20.39
CA ALA A 191 0.38 -8.36 -20.72
C ALA A 191 -0.74 -7.81 -21.62
N HIS A 192 -1.32 -6.66 -21.25
CA HIS A 192 -2.38 -5.99 -22.02
C HIS A 192 -1.93 -5.63 -23.45
N CYS A 193 -0.73 -5.07 -23.59
CA CYS A 193 -0.16 -4.65 -24.88
C CYS A 193 0.43 -5.79 -25.71
N GLY A 194 0.33 -7.05 -25.28
CA GLY A 194 0.68 -8.22 -26.08
C GLY A 194 2.14 -8.69 -25.99
N PHE A 195 2.98 -8.15 -25.09
CA PHE A 195 4.39 -8.54 -24.93
C PHE A 195 4.61 -9.95 -24.36
N GLY A 196 3.54 -10.70 -24.09
CA GLY A 196 3.57 -12.11 -23.68
C GLY A 196 2.86 -13.07 -24.65
N ARG A 197 2.36 -12.59 -25.80
CA ARG A 197 1.71 -13.44 -26.80
C ARG A 197 2.77 -13.98 -27.79
N PRO A 198 2.69 -15.26 -28.22
CA PRO A 198 3.55 -15.74 -29.29
C PRO A 198 3.29 -14.91 -30.55
N ILE A 199 4.36 -14.37 -31.16
CA ILE A 199 4.28 -13.66 -32.43
C ILE A 199 3.83 -14.69 -33.47
N VAL A 200 2.55 -14.69 -33.82
CA VAL A 200 2.06 -15.41 -34.99
C VAL A 200 2.70 -14.72 -36.20
N ARG A 201 3.82 -15.26 -36.68
CA ARG A 201 4.35 -14.92 -38.00
C ARG A 201 3.22 -15.19 -38.98
N GLN A 202 2.61 -14.15 -39.53
CA GLN A 202 1.83 -14.31 -40.76
C GLN A 202 2.79 -14.85 -41.80
N VAL A 203 2.67 -16.15 -42.07
CA VAL A 203 3.28 -16.76 -43.25
C VAL A 203 2.54 -16.14 -44.42
N PHE A 204 3.18 -15.20 -45.10
CA PHE A 204 2.75 -14.76 -46.42
C PHE A 204 2.83 -16.00 -47.33
N ALA A 205 1.67 -16.49 -47.76
CA ALA A 205 1.51 -17.42 -48.87
C ALA A 205 1.08 -16.62 -50.10
#